data_AF-A0A246JHL3-F1
#
_entry.id   AF-A0A246JHL3-F1
#
_cell.length_a   1.000
_cell.length_b   1.000
_cell.length_c   1.000
_cell.angle_alpha   90.00
_cell.angle_beta   90.00
_cell.angle_gamma   90.00
#
_symmetry.space_group_name_H-M   'P 1'
#
loop_
_entity.id
_entity.type
_entity.pdbx_description
1 polymer ?
#
loop_
_entity_poly.entity_id
_entity_poly.type
_entity_poly.pdbx_seq_one_letter_code
_entity_poly.pdbx_strand_id
1 'polypeptide(L)' 'MSAPINDGGPAFPIAETGNNGQVYAASYGMSLRDFFAAQALSPLIARGTGDPKPMAKAAYAIADAMLKARAS' A
#
# COMPACT_ATOMS: atom_id res chain seq x y z
N MET A 1 -13.44 -6.27 16.99
CA MET A 1 -12.37 -5.29 16.72
C MET A 1 -11.39 -5.97 15.77
N SER A 2 -11.43 -5.64 14.49
CA SER A 2 -10.47 -6.18 13.51
C SER A 2 -9.08 -5.61 13.81
N ALA A 3 -8.04 -6.43 13.75
CA ALA A 3 -6.67 -5.97 13.94
C ALA A 3 -6.36 -4.79 12.98
N PRO A 4 -5.58 -3.79 13.40
CA PRO A 4 -5.19 -2.70 12.53
C PRO A 4 -4.49 -3.27 11.29
N ILE A 5 -4.95 -2.87 10.10
CA ILE A 5 -4.30 -3.23 8.84
C ILE A 5 -2.97 -2.49 8.83
N ASN A 6 -1.85 -3.22 8.78
CA ASN A 6 -0.52 -2.65 8.62
C ASN A 6 -0.30 -2.30 7.15
N ASP A 7 -0.96 -1.24 6.68
CA ASP A 7 -0.93 -0.78 5.29
C ASP A 7 0.21 0.20 4.98
N GLY A 8 0.99 0.56 6.00
CA GLY A 8 2.12 1.49 5.88
C GLY A 8 1.73 2.96 5.79
N GLY A 9 0.46 3.30 5.99
CA GLY A 9 -0.08 4.66 5.87
C GLY A 9 -0.34 5.08 4.41
N PRO A 10 -0.66 6.36 4.16
CA PRO A 10 -0.92 6.87 2.81
C PRO A 10 0.33 6.78 1.92
N ALA A 11 0.17 6.33 0.68
CA ALA A 11 1.29 6.21 -0.28
C ALA A 11 1.91 7.58 -0.63
N PHE A 12 1.07 8.61 -0.69
CA PHE A 12 1.47 9.99 -0.97
C PHE A 12 0.88 10.89 0.12
N PRO A 13 1.52 10.98 1.30
CA PRO A 13 1.00 11.77 2.41
C PRO A 13 0.94 13.24 2.02
N ILE A 14 -0.25 13.84 2.16
CA ILE A 14 -0.41 15.29 2.12
C ILE A 14 -0.48 15.82 3.54
N ALA A 15 0.17 16.95 3.81
CA ALA A 15 0.08 17.63 5.09
C ALA A 15 -1.21 18.46 5.11
N GLU A 16 -2.11 18.15 6.03
CA GLU A 16 -3.28 18.98 6.30
C GLU A 16 -3.13 19.66 7.66
N THR A 17 -3.52 20.93 7.72
CA THR A 17 -3.51 21.70 8.97
C THR A 17 -4.93 21.80 9.47
N GLY A 18 -5.19 21.25 10.64
CA GLY A 18 -6.50 21.33 11.29
C GLY A 18 -6.79 22.74 11.81
N ASN A 19 -8.05 23.00 12.17
CA ASN A 19 -8.48 24.29 12.74
C ASN A 19 -7.73 24.69 14.03
N ASN A 20 -7.07 23.74 14.69
CA ASN A 20 -6.23 23.94 15.86
C ASN A 20 -4.74 24.20 15.53
N GLY A 21 -4.39 24.33 14.25
CA GLY A 21 -3.02 24.53 13.79
C GLY A 21 -2.16 23.26 13.80
N GLN A 22 -2.70 22.10 14.16
CA GLN A 22 -1.95 20.84 14.11
C GLN A 22 -1.85 20.31 12.68
N VAL A 23 -0.65 19.92 12.30
CA VAL A 23 -0.37 19.26 11.02
C VAL A 23 -0.56 17.76 11.19
N TYR A 24 -1.45 17.16 10.40
CA TYR A 24 -1.63 15.72 10.31
C TYR A 24 -1.41 15.24 8.88
N ALA A 25 -0.93 14.00 8.75
CA ALA A 25 -0.89 13.33 7.46
C ALA A 25 -2.32 12.97 7.06
N ALA A 26 -2.82 13.59 6.01
CA ALA A 26 -4.14 13.30 5.52
C ALA A 26 -4.16 11.93 4.82
N SER A 27 -5.25 11.20 5.01
CA SER A 27 -5.38 9.80 4.58
C SER A 27 -6.18 9.64 3.28
N TYR A 28 -6.13 10.62 2.39
CA TYR A 28 -6.85 10.54 1.11
C TYR A 28 -6.08 9.72 0.09
N GLY A 29 -6.78 8.91 -0.69
CA GLY A 29 -6.21 8.11 -1.77
C GLY A 29 -5.88 6.66 -1.36
N MET A 30 -4.71 6.18 -1.76
CA MET A 30 -4.28 4.79 -1.64
C MET A 30 -3.27 4.59 -0.50
N SER A 31 -3.27 3.40 0.11
CA SER A 31 -2.23 3.04 1.08
C SER A 31 -0.89 2.74 0.41
N LEU A 32 0.20 2.81 1.17
CA LEU A 32 1.53 2.45 0.69
C LEU A 32 1.60 0.98 0.27
N ARG A 33 0.86 0.11 0.98
CA ARG A 33 0.64 -1.29 0.60
C ARG A 33 0.02 -1.43 -0.79
N ASP A 34 -1.05 -0.69 -1.06
CA ASP A 34 -1.74 -0.74 -2.37
C ASP A 34 -0.82 -0.23 -3.49
N PHE A 35 0.03 0.75 -3.19
CA PHE A 35 0.99 1.28 -4.15
C PHE A 35 2.06 0.27 -4.53
N PHE A 36 2.64 -0.42 -3.53
CA PHE A 36 3.58 -1.52 -3.80
C PHE A 36 2.91 -2.69 -4.52
N ALA A 37 1.68 -3.03 -4.14
CA ALA A 37 0.93 -4.09 -4.81
C ALA A 37 0.66 -3.74 -6.29
N ALA A 38 0.24 -2.51 -6.58
CA ALA A 38 0.02 -2.05 -7.95
C ALA A 38 1.31 -2.13 -8.80
N GLN A 39 2.44 -1.68 -8.24
CA GLN A 39 3.75 -1.78 -8.91
C GLN A 39 4.19 -3.23 -9.13
N ALA A 40 3.94 -4.13 -8.18
CA ALA A 40 4.24 -5.55 -8.31
C ALA A 40 3.32 -6.28 -9.29
N LEU A 41 2.07 -5.81 -9.45
CA LEU A 41 1.08 -6.44 -10.32
C LEU A 41 1.41 -6.27 -11.80
N SER A 42 1.90 -5.11 -12.24
CA SER A 42 2.26 -4.85 -13.65
C SER A 42 3.22 -5.89 -14.25
N PRO A 43 4.38 -6.20 -13.64
CA PRO A 43 5.28 -7.23 -14.16
C PRO A 43 4.69 -8.64 -14.05
N LEU A 44 3.85 -8.93 -13.05
CA LEU A 44 3.16 -10.22 -12.92
C LEU A 44 2.20 -10.46 -14.08
N ILE A 45 1.44 -9.43 -14.48
CA ILE A 45 0.56 -9.46 -15.65
C ILE A 45 1.38 -9.59 -16.95
N ALA A 46 2.48 -8.84 -17.06
CA ALA A 46 3.33 -8.91 -18.25
C ALA A 46 3.95 -10.30 -18.48
N ARG A 47 4.14 -11.09 -17.42
CA ARG A 47 4.72 -12.44 -17.49
C ARG A 47 3.75 -13.52 -17.99
N GLY A 48 2.47 -13.22 -18.18
CA GLY A 48 1.51 -14.12 -18.81
C GLY A 48 0.05 -13.88 -18.40
N THR A 49 -0.89 -14.54 -19.10
CA THR A 49 -2.34 -14.43 -18.91
C THR A 49 -2.89 -15.46 -17.90
N GLY A 50 -2.19 -15.64 -16.77
CA GLY A 50 -2.63 -16.55 -15.70
C GLY A 50 -3.86 -16.04 -14.96
N ASP A 51 -4.39 -16.85 -14.03
CA ASP A 51 -5.52 -16.44 -13.16
C ASP A 51 -5.15 -15.14 -12.40
N PRO A 52 -5.97 -14.07 -12.49
CA PRO A 52 -5.74 -12.83 -11.76
C PRO A 52 -5.68 -13.00 -10.23
N LYS A 53 -6.37 -14.00 -9.67
CA LYS A 53 -6.42 -14.24 -8.21
C LYS A 53 -5.04 -14.51 -7.58
N PRO A 54 -4.25 -15.49 -8.06
CA PRO A 54 -2.90 -15.71 -7.54
C PRO A 54 -1.96 -14.53 -7.81
N MET A 55 -2.14 -13.78 -8.90
CA MET A 55 -1.35 -12.58 -9.17
C MET A 55 -1.61 -11.48 -8.14
N ALA A 56 -2.87 -11.20 -7.84
CA ALA A 56 -3.24 -10.24 -6.80
C ALA A 56 -2.66 -10.66 -5.44
N LYS A 57 -2.76 -11.94 -5.09
CA LYS A 57 -2.18 -12.47 -3.85
C LYS A 57 -0.66 -12.30 -3.79
N ALA A 58 0.04 -12.58 -4.89
CA ALA A 58 1.49 -12.41 -4.98
C ALA A 58 1.90 -10.92 -4.87
N ALA A 59 1.16 -10.03 -5.52
CA ALA A 59 1.39 -8.59 -5.46
C ALA A 59 1.29 -8.05 -4.02
N TYR A 60 0.25 -8.43 -3.27
CA TYR A 60 0.11 -8.03 -1.86
C TYR A 60 1.18 -8.68 -0.96
N ALA A 61 1.61 -9.90 -1.24
CA ALA A 61 2.71 -10.53 -0.49
C ALA A 61 4.04 -9.78 -0.68
N ILE A 62 4.31 -9.30 -1.91
CA ILE A 62 5.47 -8.43 -2.18
C ILE A 62 5.34 -7.10 -1.43
N ALA A 63 4.16 -6.48 -1.47
CA ALA A 63 3.91 -5.23 -0.74
C ALA A 63 4.15 -5.37 0.77
N ASP A 64 3.66 -6.44 1.38
CA ASP A 64 3.85 -6.74 2.81
C ASP A 64 5.34 -6.94 3.15
N ALA A 65 6.10 -7.60 2.26
CA ALA A 65 7.54 -7.76 2.41
C ALA A 65 8.30 -6.42 2.34
N MET A 66 7.89 -5.51 1.45
CA MET A 66 8.48 -4.17 1.34
C MET A 66 8.19 -3.32 2.58
N LEU A 67 6.97 -3.38 3.12
CA LEU A 67 6.63 -2.71 4.37
C LEU A 67 7.46 -3.23 5.55
N LYS A 68 7.63 -4.56 5.63
CA LYS A 68 8.46 -5.18 6.67
C LYS A 68 9.93 -4.75 6.56
N ALA A 69 10.48 -4.71 5.34
CA ALA A 69 11.86 -4.27 5.08
C ALA A 69 12.10 -2.78 5.39
N ARG A 70 11.03 -1.96 5.40
CA ARG A 70 11.11 -0.54 5.78
C ARG A 70 11.03 -0.31 7.29
N ALA A 71 10.46 -1.27 8.03
CA ALA A 71 10.34 -1.20 9.48
C ALA A 71 11.62 -1.63 10.24
N SER A 72 12.65 -2.07 9.52
CA SER A 72 14.00 -2.37 10.02
C SER A 72 14.96 -1.22 9.79
#